data_AF-A0AB35HM06-F1
#
_entry.id   AF-A0AB35HM06-F1
#
_cell.length_a   1.000
_cell.length_b   1.000
_cell.length_c   1.000
_cell.angle_alpha   90.00
_cell.angle_beta   90.00
_cell.angle_gamma   90.00
#
_symmetry.space_group_name_H-M   'P 1'
#
loop_
_entity.id
_entity.type
_entity.pdbx_description
1 polymer ?
#
loop_
_entity_poly.entity_id
_entity_poly.type
_entity_poly.pdbx_seq_one_letter_code
_entity_poly.pdbx_strand_id
1 'polypeptide(L)'
;MRHITASFLIAAALTLSACSADSDQASSTNSDENSSNSQGSTKDAKAVIGTWEQKIGEGEHTSTFTASVTEDVITVEWDYSSDNNEPLWIGTFDAAKAATGETVASKKDAGGVDPVSDGMMPDNLDFKLEDDQLKFKFKTESVPLDVALKKINDEPKTTSELQNTDPTRSFKDNVLEIPTATVKITGHHVIDPGSPGNRIGDKPIIVFDYEMTNKTDKELRTVDFSSMFTAIQDNDENSVNELKTGFSENIDTDNMMDKIKKGGTVKSSAAFELDDLTTPVELVAREKYGEEEVGSQTYKLEDSTPMDPAPRDEGSSPELPKKKEKDTHSV
;
A
#
# COMPACT_ATOMS: atom_id res chain seq x y z
N MET A 1 -32.52 -27.26 0.56
CA MET A 1 -32.60 -27.73 -0.84
C MET A 1 -32.10 -26.57 -1.71
N ARG A 2 -30.96 -26.58 -2.40
CA ARG A 2 -30.06 -27.64 -2.89
C ARG A 2 -28.62 -27.33 -2.43
N HIS A 3 -27.91 -28.33 -1.93
CA HIS A 3 -26.45 -28.26 -1.76
C HIS A 3 -25.82 -28.57 -3.12
N ILE A 4 -24.98 -27.67 -3.64
CA ILE A 4 -24.14 -27.95 -4.81
C ILE A 4 -22.80 -28.42 -4.25
N THR A 5 -22.62 -29.74 -4.18
CA THR A 5 -21.35 -30.39 -3.87
C THR A 5 -20.58 -30.51 -5.18
N ALA A 6 -19.68 -29.58 -5.45
CA ALA A 6 -18.70 -29.74 -6.52
C ALA A 6 -17.58 -30.66 -6.00
N SER A 7 -17.60 -31.93 -6.41
CA SER A 7 -16.54 -32.88 -6.10
C SER A 7 -15.41 -32.68 -7.11
N PHE A 8 -14.31 -32.04 -6.70
CA PHE A 8 -13.07 -32.01 -7.48
C PHE A 8 -12.35 -33.35 -7.34
N LEU A 9 -12.42 -34.18 -8.39
CA LEU A 9 -11.58 -35.37 -8.53
C LEU A 9 -10.33 -34.98 -9.31
N ILE A 10 -9.21 -34.80 -8.61
CA ILE A 10 -7.90 -34.66 -9.25
C ILE A 10 -7.40 -36.07 -9.56
N ALA A 11 -7.35 -36.41 -10.84
CA ALA A 11 -6.78 -37.66 -11.32
C ALA A 11 -5.25 -37.57 -11.29
N ALA A 12 -4.62 -38.26 -10.34
CA ALA A 12 -3.19 -38.50 -10.35
C ALA A 12 -2.85 -39.56 -11.41
N ALA A 13 -2.30 -39.14 -12.54
CA ALA A 13 -1.74 -40.05 -13.54
C ALA A 13 -0.36 -40.53 -13.08
N LEU A 14 -0.32 -41.65 -12.36
CA LEU A 14 0.91 -42.40 -12.07
C LEU A 14 1.29 -43.23 -13.30
N THR A 15 2.30 -42.81 -14.06
CA THR A 15 2.95 -43.68 -15.04
C THR A 15 4.04 -44.50 -14.32
N LEU A 16 3.72 -45.75 -14.01
CA LEU A 16 4.71 -46.76 -13.63
C LEU A 16 5.49 -47.19 -14.86
N SER A 17 6.80 -46.98 -14.87
CA SER A 17 7.74 -47.73 -15.72
C SER A 17 8.62 -48.57 -14.81
N ALA A 18 8.54 -49.89 -15.01
CA ALA A 18 9.18 -50.91 -14.21
C ALA A 18 10.58 -51.26 -14.76
N CYS A 19 11.50 -51.44 -13.80
CA CYS A 19 12.62 -52.38 -13.71
C CYS A 19 13.60 -52.61 -14.87
N SER A 20 14.89 -52.39 -14.58
CA SER A 20 15.86 -53.49 -14.64
C SER A 20 16.93 -53.32 -13.55
N ALA A 21 17.11 -54.39 -12.77
CA ALA A 21 18.20 -54.60 -11.83
C ALA A 21 19.48 -55.00 -12.60
N ASP A 22 20.67 -54.66 -12.10
CA ASP A 22 21.44 -55.57 -11.24
C ASP A 22 22.83 -55.01 -10.87
N SER A 23 23.37 -55.56 -9.78
CA SER A 23 24.76 -55.67 -9.34
C SER A 23 25.39 -54.62 -8.40
N ASP A 24 25.69 -55.15 -7.22
CA ASP A 24 26.46 -54.63 -6.10
C ASP A 24 27.90 -54.21 -6.44
N GLN A 25 28.42 -53.18 -5.75
CA GLN A 25 29.67 -53.32 -4.99
C GLN A 25 29.88 -52.15 -4.00
N ALA A 26 30.05 -52.49 -2.71
CA ALA A 26 30.48 -51.58 -1.66
C ALA A 26 32.02 -51.43 -1.62
N SER A 27 32.52 -50.23 -1.28
CA SER A 27 33.58 -50.05 -0.26
C SER A 27 33.95 -48.58 0.01
N SER A 28 33.92 -48.26 1.31
CA SER A 28 34.78 -47.37 2.13
C SER A 28 34.97 -45.88 1.80
N THR A 29 34.36 -45.07 2.66
CA THR A 29 34.83 -43.88 3.41
C THR A 29 36.27 -43.38 3.19
N ASN A 30 36.42 -42.08 2.86
CA ASN A 30 37.10 -41.08 3.69
C ASN A 30 36.91 -39.64 3.18
N SER A 31 36.82 -38.76 4.16
CA SER A 31 36.50 -37.32 4.15
C SER A 31 37.66 -36.42 3.72
N ASP A 32 37.28 -35.16 3.44
CA ASP A 32 38.01 -33.90 3.63
C ASP A 32 38.35 -33.09 2.37
N GLU A 33 37.38 -32.21 2.06
CA GLU A 33 37.50 -30.74 2.03
C GLU A 33 38.73 -30.07 1.38
N ASN A 34 38.41 -29.33 0.31
CA ASN A 34 38.45 -27.85 0.25
C ASN A 34 39.24 -27.31 -0.96
N SER A 35 38.52 -26.75 -1.93
CA SER A 35 38.52 -25.31 -2.19
C SER A 35 37.95 -25.04 -3.58
N SER A 36 36.68 -24.66 -3.62
CA SER A 36 36.08 -24.08 -4.83
C SER A 36 35.26 -22.84 -4.46
N ASN A 37 35.94 -21.71 -4.52
CA ASN A 37 35.50 -20.45 -5.12
C ASN A 37 34.00 -20.09 -5.00
N SER A 38 33.71 -19.17 -4.08
CA SER A 38 32.39 -18.60 -3.74
C SER A 38 31.84 -17.61 -4.78
N GLN A 39 31.88 -17.94 -6.07
CA GLN A 39 31.34 -17.12 -7.16
C GLN A 39 30.09 -17.71 -7.82
N GLY A 40 29.63 -18.89 -7.39
CA GLY A 40 28.41 -19.56 -7.90
C GLY A 40 27.12 -19.17 -7.20
N SER A 41 27.15 -18.83 -5.90
CA SER A 41 25.93 -18.68 -5.08
C SER A 41 25.05 -17.49 -5.47
N THR A 42 25.63 -16.38 -5.95
CA THR A 42 24.87 -15.16 -6.29
C THR A 42 24.17 -15.23 -7.64
N LYS A 43 24.64 -16.09 -8.57
CA LYS A 43 24.00 -16.25 -9.88
C LYS A 43 22.76 -17.15 -9.80
N ASP A 44 22.81 -18.15 -8.92
CA ASP A 44 21.68 -19.07 -8.67
C ASP A 44 20.61 -18.42 -7.78
N ALA A 45 20.98 -17.55 -6.82
CA ALA A 45 20.02 -16.80 -5.99
C ALA A 45 19.13 -15.83 -6.78
N LYS A 46 19.59 -15.36 -7.95
CA LYS A 46 18.80 -14.48 -8.83
C LYS A 46 17.89 -15.26 -9.80
N ALA A 47 17.98 -16.59 -9.85
CA ALA A 47 17.18 -17.39 -10.80
C ALA A 47 15.67 -17.28 -10.53
N VAL A 48 15.29 -17.04 -9.27
CA VAL A 48 13.90 -16.88 -8.83
C VAL A 48 13.28 -15.56 -9.28
N ILE A 49 14.10 -14.53 -9.53
CA ILE A 49 13.63 -13.18 -9.91
C ILE A 49 12.93 -13.25 -11.27
N GLY A 50 11.74 -12.68 -11.37
CA GLY A 50 10.97 -12.61 -12.61
C GLY A 50 9.47 -12.76 -12.40
N THR A 51 8.76 -12.93 -13.51
CA THR A 51 7.31 -13.20 -13.52
C THR A 51 7.05 -14.67 -13.82
N TRP A 52 6.16 -15.27 -13.04
CA TRP A 52 5.81 -16.68 -13.08
C TRP A 52 4.30 -16.84 -13.23
N GLU A 53 3.85 -17.78 -14.05
CA GLU A 53 2.43 -17.96 -14.37
C GLU A 53 2.01 -19.43 -14.37
N GLN A 54 0.78 -19.70 -13.92
CA GLN A 54 0.07 -20.95 -14.13
C GLN A 54 -1.40 -20.66 -14.40
N LYS A 55 -1.98 -21.36 -15.38
CA LYS A 55 -3.43 -21.38 -15.60
C LYS A 55 -4.06 -22.59 -14.91
N ILE A 56 -5.17 -22.36 -14.24
CA ILE A 56 -5.96 -23.34 -13.49
C ILE A 56 -7.39 -23.32 -14.03
N GLY A 57 -7.99 -24.49 -14.22
CA GLY A 57 -9.34 -24.65 -14.77
C GLY A 57 -9.35 -25.24 -16.19
N GLU A 58 -10.56 -25.55 -16.68
CA GLU A 58 -10.80 -26.16 -17.99
C GLU A 58 -11.91 -25.40 -18.74
N GLY A 59 -11.81 -25.33 -20.07
CA GLY A 59 -12.84 -24.72 -20.92
C GLY A 59 -12.89 -23.19 -20.77
N GLU A 60 -14.08 -22.64 -20.57
CA GLU A 60 -14.31 -21.18 -20.45
C GLU A 60 -14.07 -20.66 -19.02
N HIS A 61 -13.81 -21.54 -18.05
CA HIS A 61 -13.57 -21.19 -16.65
C HIS A 61 -12.10 -21.43 -16.32
N THR A 62 -11.22 -20.62 -16.91
CA THR A 62 -9.80 -20.60 -16.60
C THR A 62 -9.46 -19.36 -15.81
N SER A 63 -8.63 -19.53 -14.78
CA SER A 63 -7.99 -18.45 -14.05
C SER A 63 -6.48 -18.62 -14.09
N THR A 64 -5.75 -17.53 -14.09
CA THR A 64 -4.33 -17.36 -14.05
C THR A 64 -3.88 -16.99 -12.64
N PHE A 65 -2.98 -17.81 -12.10
CA PHE A 65 -2.13 -17.44 -10.98
C PHE A 65 -0.84 -16.85 -11.51
N THR A 66 -0.49 -15.67 -11.01
CA THR A 66 0.76 -15.00 -11.33
C THR A 66 1.55 -14.77 -10.05
N ALA A 67 2.84 -15.02 -10.07
CA ALA A 67 3.75 -14.54 -9.04
C ALA A 67 4.83 -13.67 -9.66
N SER A 68 5.07 -12.51 -9.06
CA SER A 68 6.21 -11.66 -9.38
C SER A 68 7.18 -11.67 -8.22
N VAL A 69 8.45 -11.94 -8.53
CA VAL A 69 9.51 -12.07 -7.54
C VAL A 69 10.61 -11.05 -7.82
N THR A 70 10.89 -10.17 -6.86
CA THR A 70 12.03 -9.24 -6.85
C THR A 70 13.20 -9.85 -6.06
N GLU A 71 14.19 -9.04 -5.66
CA GLU A 71 15.27 -9.51 -4.81
C GLU A 71 14.78 -9.96 -3.43
N ASP A 72 13.73 -9.33 -2.89
CA ASP A 72 13.29 -9.46 -1.50
C ASP A 72 11.77 -9.59 -1.33
N VAL A 73 11.00 -9.55 -2.43
CA VAL A 73 9.52 -9.54 -2.42
C VAL A 73 8.96 -10.59 -3.35
N ILE A 74 7.94 -11.30 -2.89
CA ILE A 74 7.07 -12.09 -3.75
C ILE A 74 5.63 -11.56 -3.64
N THR A 75 5.04 -11.27 -4.80
CA THR A 75 3.64 -10.88 -4.94
C THR A 75 2.90 -11.97 -5.68
N VAL A 76 1.79 -12.47 -5.13
CA VAL A 76 0.92 -13.47 -5.75
C VAL A 76 -0.40 -12.81 -6.12
N GLU A 77 -0.82 -12.98 -7.37
CA GLU A 77 -2.06 -12.45 -7.94
C GLU A 77 -2.90 -13.63 -8.49
N TRP A 78 -4.23 -13.52 -8.39
CA TRP A 78 -5.16 -14.49 -8.95
C TRP A 78 -6.32 -13.78 -9.66
N ASP A 79 -6.40 -13.91 -10.99
CA ASP A 79 -7.38 -13.24 -11.86
C ASP A 79 -8.78 -13.90 -11.84
N TYR A 80 -9.27 -14.32 -10.67
CA TYR A 80 -10.56 -15.03 -10.57
C TYR A 80 -11.76 -14.16 -11.01
N SER A 81 -11.61 -12.83 -11.10
CA SER A 81 -12.60 -11.91 -11.66
C SER A 81 -11.92 -10.73 -12.39
N SER A 82 -12.61 -10.18 -13.40
CA SER A 82 -12.12 -9.09 -14.26
C SER A 82 -11.85 -7.75 -13.56
N ASP A 83 -12.26 -7.64 -12.30
CA ASP A 83 -12.29 -6.38 -11.56
C ASP A 83 -11.28 -6.37 -10.40
N ASN A 84 -10.58 -7.49 -10.15
CA ASN A 84 -9.64 -7.59 -9.04
C ASN A 84 -8.23 -7.22 -9.49
N ASN A 85 -7.85 -5.96 -9.26
CA ASN A 85 -6.50 -5.43 -9.48
C ASN A 85 -5.62 -5.51 -8.22
N GLU A 86 -6.10 -6.15 -7.16
CA GLU A 86 -5.40 -6.26 -5.89
C GLU A 86 -4.69 -7.61 -5.78
N PRO A 87 -3.49 -7.63 -5.18
CA PRO A 87 -2.75 -8.86 -5.00
C PRO A 87 -3.45 -9.74 -3.97
N LEU A 88 -3.43 -11.04 -4.22
CA LEU A 88 -3.96 -12.04 -3.29
C LEU A 88 -3.04 -12.19 -2.07
N TRP A 89 -1.73 -11.98 -2.27
CA TRP A 89 -0.74 -12.10 -1.21
C TRP A 89 0.52 -11.32 -1.55
N ILE A 90 1.11 -10.66 -0.55
CA ILE A 90 2.43 -10.03 -0.66
C ILE A 90 3.26 -10.46 0.55
N GLY A 91 4.52 -10.79 0.33
CA GLY A 91 5.43 -11.04 1.44
C GLY A 91 6.90 -10.82 1.13
N THR A 92 7.63 -10.45 2.18
CA THR A 92 9.08 -10.30 2.23
C THR A 92 9.79 -11.62 2.53
N PHE A 93 10.97 -11.80 1.91
CA PHE A 93 11.81 -12.96 2.16
C PHE A 93 13.30 -12.61 2.23
N ASP A 94 14.07 -13.54 2.81
CA ASP A 94 15.52 -13.43 2.90
C ASP A 94 16.16 -13.90 1.57
N ALA A 95 16.48 -12.93 0.71
CA ALA A 95 17.12 -13.13 -0.59
C ALA A 95 18.38 -14.00 -0.55
N ALA A 96 19.13 -13.95 0.57
CA ALA A 96 20.37 -14.71 0.72
C ALA A 96 20.12 -16.23 0.77
N LYS A 97 18.88 -16.66 1.03
CA LYS A 97 18.43 -18.06 1.07
C LYS A 97 17.70 -18.50 -0.20
N ALA A 98 17.49 -17.60 -1.17
CA ALA A 98 16.73 -17.87 -2.39
C ALA A 98 17.53 -18.56 -3.50
N ALA A 99 18.60 -19.28 -3.16
CA ALA A 99 19.36 -20.08 -4.11
C ALA A 99 18.52 -21.25 -4.64
N THR A 100 18.75 -21.62 -5.90
CA THR A 100 18.07 -22.73 -6.58
C THR A 100 18.07 -24.01 -5.73
N GLY A 101 16.88 -24.58 -5.47
CA GLY A 101 16.72 -25.84 -4.74
C GLY A 101 16.52 -25.72 -3.23
N GLU A 102 16.63 -24.54 -2.63
CA GLU A 102 16.28 -24.30 -1.23
C GLU A 102 14.83 -23.83 -1.08
N THR A 103 14.20 -24.19 0.03
CA THR A 103 12.89 -23.64 0.40
C THR A 103 13.09 -22.29 1.05
N VAL A 104 12.44 -21.27 0.50
CA VAL A 104 12.42 -19.91 1.02
C VAL A 104 11.13 -19.71 1.79
N ALA A 105 11.25 -19.32 3.06
CA ALA A 105 10.12 -18.84 3.83
C ALA A 105 9.93 -17.35 3.56
N SER A 106 8.75 -16.98 3.07
CA SER A 106 8.33 -15.59 2.94
C SER A 106 7.25 -15.29 3.98
N LYS A 107 7.38 -14.15 4.64
CA LYS A 107 6.41 -13.70 5.63
C LYS A 107 5.45 -12.73 4.94
N LYS A 108 4.15 -12.88 5.20
CA LYS A 108 3.14 -11.94 4.72
C LYS A 108 3.43 -10.57 5.33
N ASP A 109 3.38 -9.56 4.48
CA ASP A 109 3.53 -8.18 4.89
C ASP A 109 2.19 -7.63 5.38
N ALA A 110 2.23 -6.74 6.37
CA ALA A 110 1.03 -6.21 7.00
C ALA A 110 0.44 -5.06 6.17
N GLY A 111 -0.78 -5.24 5.64
CA GLY A 111 -1.39 -4.31 4.67
C GLY A 111 -1.24 -4.70 3.20
N GLY A 112 -1.61 -3.81 2.29
CA GLY A 112 -1.45 -3.93 0.82
C GLY A 112 -2.06 -5.16 0.12
N VAL A 113 -2.89 -5.93 0.81
CA VAL A 113 -3.87 -6.87 0.28
C VAL A 113 -5.23 -6.55 0.90
N ASP A 114 -6.33 -6.78 0.20
CA ASP A 114 -7.66 -6.53 0.75
C ASP A 114 -7.97 -7.46 1.95
N PRO A 115 -8.88 -7.08 2.87
CA PRO A 115 -9.19 -7.89 4.05
C PRO A 115 -9.69 -9.31 3.76
N VAL A 116 -10.31 -9.55 2.59
CA VAL A 116 -10.76 -10.89 2.21
C VAL A 116 -9.56 -11.74 1.80
N SER A 117 -8.65 -11.19 1.01
CA SER A 117 -7.38 -11.83 0.64
C SER A 117 -6.50 -12.10 1.87
N ASP A 118 -6.43 -11.15 2.81
CA ASP A 118 -5.67 -11.31 4.04
C ASP A 118 -6.15 -12.51 4.88
N GLY A 119 -7.46 -12.65 5.06
CA GLY A 119 -8.04 -13.78 5.79
C GLY A 119 -7.94 -15.12 5.05
N MET A 120 -7.83 -15.10 3.73
CA MET A 120 -7.78 -16.31 2.90
C MET A 120 -6.38 -16.94 2.85
N MET A 121 -5.33 -16.12 2.85
CA MET A 121 -3.96 -16.56 2.62
C MET A 121 -3.17 -16.69 3.93
N PRO A 122 -2.20 -17.63 4.01
CA PRO A 122 -1.43 -17.86 5.22
C PRO A 122 -0.47 -16.69 5.54
N ASP A 123 -0.14 -16.52 6.81
CA ASP A 123 0.85 -15.52 7.27
C ASP A 123 2.27 -15.80 6.79
N ASN A 124 2.56 -17.04 6.39
CA ASN A 124 3.83 -17.43 5.80
C ASN A 124 3.57 -18.27 4.55
N LEU A 125 4.32 -17.98 3.50
CA LEU A 125 4.28 -18.72 2.25
C LEU A 125 5.67 -19.27 1.95
N ASP A 126 5.82 -20.58 2.16
CA ASP A 126 7.03 -21.29 1.77
C ASP A 126 6.98 -21.56 0.26
N PHE A 127 8.02 -21.14 -0.46
CA PHE A 127 8.17 -21.41 -1.88
C PHE A 127 9.55 -21.99 -2.21
N LYS A 128 9.64 -22.68 -3.35
CA LYS A 128 10.86 -23.30 -3.83
C LYS A 128 10.95 -23.17 -5.34
N LEU A 129 12.15 -22.88 -5.86
CA LEU A 129 12.47 -23.04 -7.27
C LEU A 129 12.94 -24.48 -7.53
N GLU A 130 12.16 -25.26 -8.27
CA GLU A 130 12.43 -26.67 -8.58
C GLU A 130 11.88 -27.00 -9.97
N ASP A 131 12.67 -27.72 -10.79
CA ASP A 131 12.30 -28.11 -12.16
C ASP A 131 11.88 -26.91 -13.05
N ASP A 132 12.61 -25.80 -12.95
CA ASP A 132 12.29 -24.52 -13.62
C ASP A 132 10.88 -23.98 -13.30
N GLN A 133 10.35 -24.34 -12.13
CA GLN A 133 9.04 -23.90 -11.64
C GLN A 133 9.15 -23.30 -10.25
N LEU A 134 8.44 -22.21 -10.04
CA LEU A 134 8.22 -21.64 -8.72
C LEU A 134 7.04 -22.38 -8.09
N LYS A 135 7.33 -23.20 -7.07
CA LYS A 135 6.36 -24.06 -6.40
C LYS A 135 6.07 -23.54 -5.01
N PHE A 136 4.79 -23.48 -4.64
CA PHE A 136 4.35 -23.20 -3.28
C PHE A 136 3.00 -23.86 -2.99
N LYS A 137 2.66 -23.96 -1.72
CA LYS A 137 1.43 -24.62 -1.26
C LYS A 137 0.75 -23.74 -0.23
N PHE A 138 -0.57 -23.63 -0.32
CA PHE A 138 -1.37 -22.98 0.70
C PHE A 138 -2.72 -23.68 0.85
N LYS A 139 -3.38 -23.47 1.99
CA LYS A 139 -4.69 -24.05 2.27
C LYS A 139 -5.74 -22.96 2.11
N THR A 140 -6.73 -23.22 1.27
CA THR A 140 -8.00 -22.48 1.31
C THR A 140 -8.94 -23.18 2.31
N GLU A 141 -10.04 -22.53 2.69
CA GLU A 141 -11.06 -23.15 3.55
C GLU A 141 -11.61 -24.48 2.99
N SER A 142 -11.54 -24.66 1.67
CA SER A 142 -12.13 -25.82 0.98
C SER A 142 -11.12 -26.92 0.68
N VAL A 143 -9.92 -26.58 0.19
CA VAL A 143 -8.88 -27.55 -0.22
C VAL A 143 -7.46 -26.98 -0.15
N PRO A 144 -6.42 -27.82 0.07
CA PRO A 144 -5.04 -27.43 -0.20
C PRO A 144 -4.84 -27.21 -1.69
N LEU A 145 -4.18 -26.11 -2.05
CA LEU A 145 -3.76 -25.79 -3.41
C LEU A 145 -2.26 -25.97 -3.54
N ASP A 146 -1.86 -26.78 -4.52
CA ASP A 146 -0.49 -26.98 -4.94
C ASP A 146 -0.26 -26.15 -6.21
N VAL A 147 0.55 -25.11 -6.11
CA VAL A 147 0.83 -24.18 -7.21
C VAL A 147 2.23 -24.46 -7.76
N ALA A 148 2.34 -24.49 -9.08
CA ALA A 148 3.58 -24.75 -9.81
C ALA A 148 3.64 -23.84 -11.04
N LEU A 149 4.20 -22.65 -10.84
CA LEU A 149 4.25 -21.59 -11.84
C LEU A 149 5.45 -21.75 -12.76
N LYS A 150 5.28 -21.44 -14.04
CA LYS A 150 6.37 -21.40 -15.02
C LYS A 150 6.81 -19.97 -15.25
N LYS A 151 8.11 -19.77 -15.40
CA LYS A 151 8.66 -18.44 -15.72
C LYS A 151 8.17 -17.98 -17.08
N ILE A 152 7.63 -16.76 -17.15
CA ILE A 152 7.18 -16.11 -18.39
C ILE A 152 7.99 -14.85 -18.73
N ASN A 153 8.67 -14.25 -17.74
CA ASN A 153 9.54 -13.09 -17.95
C ASN A 153 10.65 -13.06 -16.89
N ASP A 154 11.86 -12.64 -17.27
CA ASP A 154 12.97 -12.43 -16.34
C ASP A 154 12.83 -11.13 -15.54
N GLU A 155 12.12 -10.15 -16.09
CA GLU A 155 11.74 -8.95 -15.35
C GLU A 155 10.43 -9.21 -14.60
N PRO A 156 10.35 -8.91 -13.29
CA PRO A 156 9.10 -8.98 -12.55
C PRO A 156 8.11 -7.95 -13.12
N LYS A 157 6.89 -8.41 -13.41
CA LYS A 157 5.79 -7.60 -13.91
C LYS A 157 4.57 -7.89 -13.06
N THR A 158 4.19 -6.93 -12.25
CA THR A 158 2.97 -7.01 -11.44
C THR A 158 1.86 -6.18 -12.07
N THR A 159 0.63 -6.66 -11.90
CA THR A 159 -0.57 -5.87 -12.18
C THR A 159 -0.80 -4.85 -11.06
N SER A 160 -0.32 -5.19 -9.85
CA SER A 160 -0.23 -4.36 -8.67
C SER A 160 1.24 -4.00 -8.38
N GLU A 161 1.78 -2.98 -9.06
CA GLU A 161 3.17 -2.52 -8.83
C GLU A 161 3.36 -2.03 -7.37
N LEU A 162 3.76 -2.97 -6.50
CA LEU A 162 4.37 -2.80 -5.17
C LEU A 162 3.49 -2.17 -4.09
N GLN A 163 2.50 -2.90 -3.54
CA GLN A 163 1.73 -2.40 -2.39
C GLN A 163 2.22 -2.81 -1.00
N ASN A 164 3.17 -3.74 -0.81
CA ASN A 164 3.55 -4.04 0.57
C ASN A 164 4.86 -4.75 0.83
N THR A 165 6.01 -4.08 0.75
CA THR A 165 7.27 -4.67 1.27
C THR A 165 8.48 -3.74 1.34
N ASP A 166 8.45 -2.55 0.74
CA ASP A 166 9.66 -1.73 0.66
C ASP A 166 10.16 -1.34 2.07
N PRO A 167 11.33 -1.81 2.54
CA PRO A 167 11.88 -1.46 3.84
C PRO A 167 12.29 0.03 3.93
N THR A 168 12.22 0.78 2.84
CA THR A 168 12.42 2.24 2.82
C THR A 168 11.17 3.03 3.21
N ARG A 169 10.03 2.37 3.46
CA ARG A 169 8.83 3.00 3.99
C ARG A 169 9.14 3.78 5.24
N SER A 170 8.77 5.06 5.24
CA SER A 170 8.99 5.90 6.39
C SER A 170 8.08 7.11 6.35
N PHE A 171 7.63 7.55 7.53
CA PHE A 171 7.20 8.92 7.73
C PHE A 171 8.17 9.60 8.67
N LYS A 172 9.11 10.36 8.10
CA LYS A 172 10.16 11.03 8.86
C LYS A 172 10.52 12.34 8.18
N ASP A 173 10.93 13.33 8.98
CA ASP A 173 11.41 14.63 8.49
C ASP A 173 10.38 15.27 7.55
N ASN A 174 9.09 15.19 7.92
CA ASN A 174 7.92 15.64 7.18
C ASN A 174 7.68 14.97 5.81
N VAL A 175 8.33 13.83 5.52
CA VAL A 175 8.16 13.10 4.26
C VAL A 175 7.65 11.69 4.54
N LEU A 176 6.47 11.38 4.00
CA LEU A 176 5.97 10.03 3.84
C LEU A 176 6.50 9.49 2.53
N GLU A 177 7.36 8.49 2.62
CA GLU A 177 7.87 7.74 1.49
C GLU A 177 7.27 6.34 1.53
N ILE A 178 6.42 6.02 0.56
CA ILE A 178 5.87 4.68 0.34
C ILE A 178 6.03 4.31 -1.14
N PRO A 179 5.93 3.03 -1.52
CA PRO A 179 6.12 2.62 -2.91
C PRO A 179 5.17 3.29 -3.90
N THR A 180 3.94 3.58 -3.48
CA THR A 180 2.88 4.13 -4.34
C THR A 180 2.93 5.66 -4.46
N ALA A 181 3.45 6.35 -3.45
CA ALA A 181 3.42 7.80 -3.36
C ALA A 181 4.55 8.39 -2.50
N THR A 182 4.85 9.67 -2.73
CA THR A 182 5.55 10.51 -1.74
C THR A 182 4.59 11.60 -1.30
N VAL A 183 4.41 11.78 0.01
CA VAL A 183 3.69 12.93 0.56
C VAL A 183 4.63 13.73 1.44
N LYS A 184 4.86 14.99 1.11
CA LYS A 184 5.70 15.90 1.88
C LYS A 184 4.83 16.94 2.55
N ILE A 185 4.81 16.98 3.88
CA ILE A 185 4.22 18.08 4.64
C ILE A 185 5.13 19.30 4.49
N THR A 186 4.61 20.36 3.90
CA THR A 186 5.35 21.59 3.60
C THR A 186 5.12 22.69 4.64
N GLY A 187 4.04 22.59 5.42
CA GLY A 187 3.73 23.48 6.53
C GLY A 187 2.44 23.08 7.23
N HIS A 188 2.17 23.73 8.36
CA HIS A 188 0.89 23.64 9.05
C HIS A 188 0.42 25.00 9.58
N HIS A 189 -0.89 25.16 9.69
CA HIS A 189 -1.56 26.39 10.10
C HIS A 189 -2.65 26.11 11.12
N VAL A 190 -2.75 26.92 12.17
CA VAL A 190 -3.90 26.88 13.09
C VAL A 190 -4.83 28.05 12.79
N ILE A 191 -6.13 27.78 12.60
CA ILE A 191 -7.13 28.79 12.23
C ILE A 191 -8.31 28.74 13.21
N ASP A 192 -8.47 29.83 13.96
CA ASP A 192 -9.57 29.98 14.93
C ASP A 192 -10.95 30.06 14.25
N PRO A 193 -12.02 29.65 14.94
CA PRO A 193 -13.40 29.89 14.50
C PRO A 193 -13.65 31.36 14.17
N GLY A 194 -14.31 31.61 13.04
CA GLY A 194 -14.64 32.96 12.59
C GLY A 194 -13.50 33.71 11.86
N SER A 195 -12.27 33.17 11.87
CA SER A 195 -11.15 33.74 11.12
C SER A 195 -11.25 33.40 9.62
N PRO A 196 -10.62 34.20 8.73
CA PRO A 196 -10.49 33.81 7.32
C PRO A 196 -9.89 32.41 7.17
N GLY A 197 -10.53 31.55 6.38
CA GLY A 197 -10.16 30.13 6.28
C GLY A 197 -10.99 29.21 7.18
N ASN A 198 -11.69 29.73 8.19
CA ASN A 198 -12.57 28.97 9.10
C ASN A 198 -13.76 29.82 9.59
N ARG A 199 -14.43 30.57 8.70
CA ARG A 199 -15.45 31.54 9.15
C ARG A 199 -16.73 30.90 9.64
N ILE A 200 -17.03 29.71 9.11
CA ILE A 200 -18.27 28.97 9.41
C ILE A 200 -18.08 27.83 10.40
N GLY A 201 -16.83 27.47 10.73
CA GLY A 201 -16.54 26.43 11.72
C GLY A 201 -16.76 26.92 13.14
N ASP A 202 -17.12 25.99 14.02
CA ASP A 202 -17.34 26.19 15.45
C ASP A 202 -16.12 25.79 16.29
N LYS A 203 -15.21 24.99 15.73
CA LYS A 203 -13.93 24.58 16.33
C LYS A 203 -12.72 25.16 15.60
N PRO A 204 -11.60 25.40 16.31
CA PRO A 204 -10.34 25.70 15.64
C PRO A 204 -9.93 24.52 14.75
N ILE A 205 -9.22 24.79 13.67
CA ILE A 205 -8.73 23.76 12.75
C ILE A 205 -7.21 23.86 12.62
N ILE A 206 -6.56 22.72 12.45
CA ILE A 206 -5.20 22.63 11.91
C ILE A 206 -5.27 22.28 10.43
N VAL A 207 -4.56 23.03 9.59
CA VAL A 207 -4.44 22.78 8.15
C VAL A 207 -3.01 22.35 7.87
N PHE A 208 -2.82 21.19 7.24
CA PHE A 208 -1.53 20.72 6.74
C PHE A 208 -1.44 21.03 5.25
N ASP A 209 -0.43 21.79 4.87
CA ASP A 209 -0.04 21.97 3.46
C ASP A 209 0.89 20.83 3.05
N TYR A 210 0.70 20.29 1.85
CA TYR A 210 1.51 19.19 1.37
C TYR A 210 1.75 19.19 -0.14
N GLU A 211 2.80 18.49 -0.54
CA GLU A 211 3.07 18.05 -1.91
C GLU A 211 2.86 16.54 -2.00
N MET A 212 2.07 16.09 -2.97
CA MET A 212 1.79 14.67 -3.20
C MET A 212 2.26 14.25 -4.59
N THR A 213 3.09 13.22 -4.64
CA THR A 213 3.66 12.65 -5.88
C THR A 213 3.16 11.23 -6.08
N ASN A 214 2.59 10.93 -7.25
CA ASN A 214 2.23 9.56 -7.62
C ASN A 214 3.43 8.84 -8.23
N LYS A 215 3.81 7.67 -7.71
CA LYS A 215 4.94 6.87 -8.24
C LYS A 215 4.50 5.78 -9.21
N THR A 216 3.21 5.53 -9.30
CA THR A 216 2.63 4.40 -10.04
C THR A 216 1.63 4.87 -11.10
N ASP A 217 1.16 3.94 -11.92
CA ASP A 217 0.07 4.20 -12.87
C ASP A 217 -1.33 4.06 -12.21
N LYS A 218 -1.38 3.71 -10.91
CA LYS A 218 -2.64 3.63 -10.17
C LYS A 218 -3.20 5.02 -9.88
N GLU A 219 -4.50 5.06 -9.66
CA GLU A 219 -5.20 6.30 -9.34
C GLU A 219 -4.80 6.83 -7.95
N LEU A 220 -4.27 8.05 -7.93
CA LEU A 220 -3.99 8.83 -6.73
C LEU A 220 -4.59 10.22 -6.89
N ARG A 221 -5.22 10.72 -5.84
CA ARG A 221 -5.84 12.04 -5.75
C ARG A 221 -5.40 12.74 -4.47
N THR A 222 -5.44 14.07 -4.43
CA THR A 222 -5.11 14.82 -3.21
C THR A 222 -6.10 14.53 -2.07
N VAL A 223 -7.37 14.24 -2.39
CA VAL A 223 -8.36 13.80 -1.38
C VAL A 223 -7.97 12.50 -0.67
N ASP A 224 -7.09 11.68 -1.25
CA ASP A 224 -6.61 10.44 -0.61
C ASP A 224 -5.71 10.71 0.60
N PHE A 225 -5.30 11.96 0.86
CA PHE A 225 -4.54 12.35 2.04
C PHE A 225 -5.18 11.85 3.34
N SER A 226 -6.51 11.99 3.47
CA SER A 226 -7.25 11.54 4.67
C SER A 226 -7.27 10.02 4.85
N SER A 227 -6.96 9.26 3.79
CA SER A 227 -6.80 7.81 3.86
C SER A 227 -5.36 7.39 4.17
N MET A 228 -4.39 8.32 4.06
CA MET A 228 -2.97 8.08 4.33
C MET A 228 -2.54 8.62 5.69
N PHE A 229 -3.31 9.50 6.31
CA PHE A 229 -2.96 10.12 7.58
C PHE A 229 -4.13 10.18 8.55
N THR A 230 -3.84 9.87 9.81
CA THR A 230 -4.70 10.10 10.96
C THR A 230 -4.08 11.22 11.80
N ALA A 231 -4.86 12.22 12.19
CA ALA A 231 -4.43 13.25 13.12
C ALA A 231 -4.99 12.95 14.51
N ILE A 232 -4.16 13.03 15.55
CA ILE A 232 -4.50 12.68 16.92
C ILE A 232 -4.14 13.83 17.86
N GLN A 233 -5.01 14.16 18.81
CA GLN A 233 -4.66 14.95 20.00
C GLN A 233 -4.84 14.08 21.25
N ASP A 234 -3.75 13.63 21.85
CA ASP A 234 -3.79 12.82 23.07
C ASP A 234 -4.08 13.70 24.31
N ASN A 235 -5.31 14.20 24.42
CA ASN A 235 -5.78 15.12 25.45
C ASN A 235 -6.78 14.50 26.44
N ASP A 236 -7.06 13.20 26.34
CA ASP A 236 -7.90 12.45 27.27
C ASP A 236 -7.13 11.25 27.83
N GLU A 237 -7.02 11.16 29.15
CA GLU A 237 -6.30 10.06 29.84
C GLU A 237 -6.88 8.65 29.54
N ASN A 238 -8.10 8.57 29.03
CA ASN A 238 -8.83 7.32 28.83
C ASN A 238 -9.09 7.00 27.35
N SER A 239 -8.77 7.89 26.41
CA SER A 239 -9.02 7.67 24.99
C SER A 239 -8.03 8.39 24.09
N VAL A 240 -7.53 7.68 23.07
CA VAL A 240 -6.83 8.29 21.94
C VAL A 240 -7.87 9.02 21.09
N ASN A 241 -7.73 10.33 21.00
CA ASN A 241 -8.72 11.18 20.35
C ASN A 241 -8.27 11.51 18.91
N GLU A 242 -8.85 10.77 17.96
CA GLU A 242 -8.67 11.01 16.53
C GLU A 242 -9.47 12.24 16.10
N LEU A 243 -8.78 13.20 15.50
CA LEU A 243 -9.39 14.42 15.01
C LEU A 243 -10.23 14.14 13.77
N LYS A 244 -11.38 14.79 13.70
CA LYS A 244 -12.23 14.74 12.51
C LYS A 244 -11.63 15.56 11.39
N THR A 245 -11.83 15.12 10.15
CA THR A 245 -11.56 15.97 8.99
C THR A 245 -12.39 17.24 9.10
N GLY A 246 -11.69 18.38 9.04
CA GLY A 246 -12.28 19.71 9.04
C GLY A 246 -12.46 20.24 7.63
N PHE A 247 -13.03 21.43 7.54
CA PHE A 247 -13.15 22.20 6.31
C PHE A 247 -12.40 23.52 6.45
N SER A 248 -11.70 23.94 5.40
CA SER A 248 -11.15 25.28 5.30
C SER A 248 -11.51 25.91 3.97
N GLU A 249 -11.92 27.19 4.01
CA GLU A 249 -12.16 28.00 2.80
C GLU A 249 -10.90 28.17 1.94
N ASN A 250 -9.72 27.92 2.51
CA ASN A 250 -8.45 28.10 1.83
C ASN A 250 -7.99 26.85 1.06
N ILE A 251 -8.66 25.70 1.23
CA ILE A 251 -8.34 24.49 0.48
C ILE A 251 -8.91 24.62 -0.93
N ASP A 252 -8.04 24.47 -1.94
CA ASP A 252 -8.47 24.36 -3.33
C ASP A 252 -9.24 23.04 -3.54
N THR A 253 -10.56 23.14 -3.64
CA THR A 253 -11.44 21.99 -3.83
C THR A 253 -11.57 21.56 -5.30
N ASP A 254 -11.17 22.41 -6.25
CA ASP A 254 -11.43 22.16 -7.68
C ASP A 254 -10.58 21.01 -8.20
N ASN A 255 -9.36 20.86 -7.68
CA ASN A 255 -8.41 19.83 -8.10
C ASN A 255 -8.45 18.56 -7.24
N MET A 256 -9.30 18.50 -6.19
CA MET A 256 -9.28 17.40 -5.21
C MET A 256 -9.63 16.03 -5.83
N MET A 257 -10.43 16.04 -6.89
CA MET A 257 -10.87 14.83 -7.58
C MET A 257 -10.02 14.49 -8.82
N ASP A 258 -9.10 15.37 -9.19
CA ASP A 258 -8.24 15.20 -10.35
C ASP A 258 -7.19 14.11 -10.09
N LYS A 259 -6.96 13.28 -11.10
CA LYS A 259 -5.97 12.20 -11.01
C LYS A 259 -4.56 12.79 -11.13
N ILE A 260 -3.72 12.47 -10.16
CA ILE A 260 -2.28 12.73 -10.22
C ILE A 260 -1.66 11.67 -11.15
N LYS A 261 -1.05 12.10 -12.26
CA LYS A 261 -0.37 11.20 -13.22
C LYS A 261 0.89 10.58 -12.58
N LYS A 262 1.31 9.39 -13.05
CA LYS A 262 2.61 8.79 -12.68
C LYS A 262 3.76 9.78 -12.85
N GLY A 263 4.56 9.94 -11.80
CA GLY A 263 5.66 10.90 -11.68
C GLY A 263 5.24 12.36 -11.48
N GLY A 264 3.95 12.68 -11.47
CA GLY A 264 3.45 14.03 -11.25
C GLY A 264 3.36 14.38 -9.77
N THR A 265 3.64 15.65 -9.43
CA THR A 265 3.53 16.21 -8.09
C THR A 265 2.51 17.35 -8.07
N VAL A 266 1.59 17.34 -7.11
CA VAL A 266 0.55 18.36 -6.91
C VAL A 266 0.61 18.90 -5.49
N LYS A 267 0.33 20.19 -5.32
CA LYS A 267 0.19 20.85 -4.01
C LYS A 267 -1.27 20.87 -3.59
N SER A 268 -1.54 20.58 -2.32
CA SER A 268 -2.87 20.71 -1.74
C SER A 268 -2.77 20.82 -0.22
N SER A 269 -3.91 20.89 0.46
CA SER A 269 -3.98 21.03 1.90
C SER A 269 -5.13 20.20 2.48
N ALA A 270 -5.00 19.78 3.73
CA ALA A 270 -6.01 19.02 4.46
C ALA A 270 -6.23 19.61 5.85
N ALA A 271 -7.49 19.73 6.27
CA ALA A 271 -7.85 20.30 7.57
C ALA A 271 -8.35 19.22 8.53
N PHE A 272 -8.05 19.41 9.82
CA PHE A 272 -8.59 18.62 10.93
C PHE A 272 -9.11 19.55 12.02
N GLU A 273 -10.25 19.20 12.62
CA GLU A 273 -10.82 19.93 13.75
C GLU A 273 -10.00 19.67 15.02
N LEU A 274 -9.50 20.72 15.65
CA LEU A 274 -8.81 20.64 16.94
C LEU A 274 -9.83 20.63 18.08
N ASP A 275 -9.55 19.82 19.11
CA ASP A 275 -10.33 19.82 20.34
C ASP A 275 -9.82 20.83 21.36
N ASP A 276 -8.52 21.11 21.36
CA ASP A 276 -7.92 22.18 22.14
C ASP A 276 -6.70 22.81 21.44
N LEU A 277 -6.26 23.97 21.94
CA LEU A 277 -5.16 24.77 21.37
C LEU A 277 -3.82 24.60 22.12
N THR A 278 -3.71 23.60 22.98
CA THR A 278 -2.54 23.36 23.85
C THR A 278 -1.88 22.02 23.61
N THR A 279 -2.64 21.02 23.19
CA THR A 279 -2.16 19.67 22.90
C THR A 279 -1.60 19.63 21.48
N PRO A 280 -0.32 19.27 21.28
CA PRO A 280 0.23 19.06 19.95
C PRO A 280 -0.56 18.01 19.17
N VAL A 281 -0.48 18.08 17.84
CA VAL A 281 -1.10 17.09 16.96
C VAL A 281 -0.07 16.05 16.58
N GLU A 282 -0.35 14.78 16.84
CA GLU A 282 0.38 13.68 16.24
C GLU A 282 -0.26 13.32 14.90
N LEU A 283 0.51 13.46 13.83
CA LEU A 283 0.12 13.02 12.49
C LEU A 283 0.72 11.64 12.25
N VAL A 284 -0.14 10.63 12.15
CA VAL A 284 0.24 9.23 11.98
C VAL A 284 0.03 8.86 10.52
N ALA A 285 1.10 8.47 9.83
CA ALA A 285 1.02 7.96 8.48
C ALA A 285 0.63 6.49 8.47
N ARG A 286 -0.32 6.16 7.61
CA ARG A 286 -0.80 4.80 7.33
C ARG A 286 -0.80 4.60 5.83
N GLU A 287 -0.75 3.36 5.37
CA GLU A 287 -1.02 3.11 3.96
C GLU A 287 -2.48 3.39 3.64
N LYS A 288 -2.76 3.80 2.39
CA LYS A 288 -4.13 3.96 1.89
C LYS A 288 -4.86 2.62 2.07
N TYR A 289 -5.85 2.59 2.97
CA TYR A 289 -6.62 1.40 3.39
C TYR A 289 -5.88 0.39 4.29
N GLY A 290 -4.68 0.71 4.77
CA GLY A 290 -3.91 -0.13 5.70
C GLY A 290 -4.16 0.23 7.17
N GLU A 291 -4.23 -0.78 8.04
CA GLU A 291 -4.28 -0.58 9.50
C GLU A 291 -2.89 -0.34 10.11
N GLU A 292 -1.80 -0.65 9.38
CA GLU A 292 -0.43 -0.53 9.90
C GLU A 292 0.12 0.90 9.81
N GLU A 293 0.75 1.33 10.90
CA GLU A 293 1.43 2.61 11.00
C GLU A 293 2.79 2.56 10.30
N VAL A 294 3.02 3.48 9.37
CA VAL A 294 4.31 3.69 8.67
C VAL A 294 5.25 4.57 9.49
N GLY A 295 4.69 5.42 10.34
CA GLY A 295 5.38 6.25 11.32
C GLY A 295 4.54 7.46 11.73
N SER A 296 4.96 8.15 12.78
CA SER A 296 4.27 9.33 13.29
C SER A 296 5.21 10.53 13.47
N GLN A 297 4.66 11.73 13.41
CA GLN A 297 5.37 12.98 13.72
C GLN A 297 4.47 13.94 14.50
N THR A 298 5.06 14.62 15.48
CA THR A 298 4.36 15.60 16.31
C THR A 298 4.51 17.01 15.76
N TYR A 299 3.39 17.70 15.60
CA TYR A 299 3.29 19.08 15.15
C TYR A 299 2.77 19.95 16.28
N LYS A 300 3.59 20.91 16.72
CA LYS A 300 3.21 21.86 17.76
C LYS A 300 2.37 22.98 17.16
N LEU A 301 1.32 23.37 17.88
CA LEU A 301 0.37 24.37 17.40
C LEU A 301 1.00 25.76 17.31
N GLU A 302 1.96 26.08 18.18
CA GLU A 302 2.70 27.34 18.17
C GLU A 302 3.69 27.48 16.99
N ASP A 303 4.11 26.37 16.38
CA ASP A 303 5.00 26.37 15.22
C ASP A 303 4.25 26.63 13.90
N SER A 304 2.97 27.05 13.99
CA SER A 304 2.12 27.40 12.86
C SER A 304 2.83 28.39 11.94
N THR A 305 2.92 28.02 10.66
CA THR A 305 3.41 28.93 9.64
C THR A 305 2.35 30.03 9.41
N PRO A 306 2.72 31.29 9.14
CA PRO A 306 1.75 32.27 8.69
C PRO A 306 1.14 31.82 7.37
N MET A 307 -0.18 31.77 7.26
CA MET A 307 -0.83 31.53 5.98
C MET A 307 -0.40 32.64 5.01
N ASP A 308 0.09 32.28 3.82
CA ASP A 308 0.36 33.27 2.78
C ASP A 308 -0.98 34.00 2.53
N PRO A 309 -1.06 35.33 2.74
CA PRO A 309 -2.33 36.02 2.66
C PRO A 309 -2.96 35.74 1.30
N ALA A 310 -4.17 35.18 1.32
CA ALA A 310 -4.99 35.05 0.13
C ALA A 310 -4.89 36.36 -0.66
N PRO A 311 -4.68 36.33 -1.99
CA PRO A 311 -4.52 37.53 -2.79
C PRO A 311 -5.67 38.47 -2.45
N ARG A 312 -5.32 39.63 -1.86
CA ARG A 312 -6.31 40.63 -1.48
C ARG A 312 -6.99 41.03 -2.77
N ASP A 313 -8.28 40.73 -2.85
CA ASP A 313 -9.13 41.26 -3.90
C ASP A 313 -9.25 42.77 -3.63
N GLU A 314 -8.31 43.57 -4.13
CA GLU A 314 -8.28 45.03 -3.96
C GLU A 314 -9.44 45.75 -4.68
N GLY A 315 -10.50 45.05 -5.06
CA GLY A 315 -11.68 45.58 -5.74
C GLY A 315 -12.98 45.54 -4.95
N SER A 316 -13.09 44.77 -3.87
CA SER A 316 -14.39 44.49 -3.24
C SER A 316 -14.52 45.11 -1.85
N SER A 317 -14.52 46.45 -1.81
CA SER A 317 -15.05 47.17 -0.65
C SER A 317 -16.59 47.13 -0.71
N PRO A 318 -17.31 46.57 0.28
CA PRO A 318 -18.77 46.60 0.27
C PRO A 318 -19.23 48.04 0.50
N GLU A 319 -19.79 48.67 -0.54
CA GLU A 319 -20.44 49.97 -0.41
C GLU A 319 -21.69 49.79 0.45
N LEU A 320 -21.62 50.26 1.70
CA LEU A 320 -22.77 50.30 2.62
C LEU A 320 -23.95 51.02 1.94
N PRO A 321 -25.17 50.48 1.98
CA PRO A 321 -26.31 51.12 1.33
C PRO A 321 -26.58 52.48 1.97
N LYS A 322 -26.48 53.54 1.17
CA LYS A 322 -26.81 54.91 1.58
C LYS A 322 -28.26 54.95 2.06
N LYS A 323 -28.46 55.36 3.32
CA LYS A 323 -29.78 55.67 3.89
C LYS A 323 -30.50 56.66 2.97
N LYS A 324 -31.68 56.28 2.47
CA LYS A 324 -32.61 57.23 1.84
C LYS A 324 -33.01 58.28 2.88
N GLU A 325 -32.61 59.52 2.66
CA GLU A 325 -33.19 60.67 3.36
C GLU A 325 -34.69 60.75 3.03
N LYS A 326 -35.49 61.02 4.06
CA LYS A 326 -36.91 61.34 3.93
C LYS A 326 -37.03 62.71 3.28
N ASP A 327 -37.47 62.75 2.03
CA ASP A 327 -37.99 63.97 1.44
C ASP A 327 -39.28 64.37 2.17
N THR A 328 -39.18 65.47 2.89
CA THR A 328 -40.30 66.23 3.43
C THR A 328 -40.64 67.30 2.41
N HIS A 329 -41.74 67.13 1.68
CA HIS A 329 -42.37 68.25 0.98
C HIS A 329 -43.88 68.29 1.28
N SER A 330 -44.23 69.34 2.02
CA SER A 330 -45.55 69.92 2.13
C SER A 330 -46.08 70.36 0.76
N VAL A 331 -47.33 70.03 0.46
CA VAL A 331 -48.41 70.98 0.09
C VAL A 331 -49.72 70.41 0.65
#